data_AF-A0A0Q2MGB1-F1
#
_entry.id   AF-A0A0Q2MGB1-F1
#
_cell.length_a   1.000
_cell.length_b   1.000
_cell.length_c   1.000
_cell.angle_alpha   90.00
_cell.angle_beta   90.00
_cell.angle_gamma   90.00
#
_symmetry.space_group_name_H-M   'P 1'
#
loop_
_entity.id
_entity.type
_entity.pdbx_description
1 polymer ?
#
loop_
_entity_poly.entity_id
_entity_poly.type
_entity_poly.pdbx_seq_one_letter_code
_entity_poly.pdbx_strand_id
1 'polypeptide(L)'
;MMKKIFSITSIKTALIALITIILAITSWQTADAFIISQGVPSTVAPLCIFGGAYGLAYIIVGFVMYCKGYFVKWCKETKESFERTAKKESELEVFQADARKAIPHLPSRQIEILMELHEEEHVQYHRYNKDISNLLKLNYIYALSFVNERDYLFAISPDVFEVVDSYLKKQREDLLVKFCEGLSHKDIEFLRIFFDEKIPFGAPDTKMMQALVWRSGEEMIRKGVLKSHDDKGSHRHETHIVLELVADTEKKLQELQGFGSSYRQEAELDSSLLMVGGINHGPS
;
A
#
# COMPACT_ATOMS: atom_id res chain seq x y z
N MET A 1 -43.91 -19.09 22.90
CA MET A 1 -43.30 -19.90 21.82
C MET A 1 -44.33 -20.71 21.01
N MET A 2 -45.38 -21.28 21.63
CA MET A 2 -46.43 -22.07 20.93
C MET A 2 -47.28 -21.33 19.88
N LYS A 3 -47.64 -20.05 20.09
CA LYS A 3 -48.47 -19.29 19.12
C LYS A 3 -47.81 -19.11 17.74
N LYS A 4 -46.47 -18.97 17.68
CA LYS A 4 -45.75 -18.84 16.40
C LYS A 4 -45.71 -20.17 15.64
N ILE A 5 -45.63 -21.30 16.33
CA ILE A 5 -45.54 -22.63 15.72
C ILE A 5 -46.87 -23.01 15.06
N PHE A 6 -48.01 -22.79 15.73
CA PHE A 6 -49.35 -23.06 15.18
C PHE A 6 -49.71 -22.18 13.97
N SER A 7 -49.27 -20.92 13.96
CA SER A 7 -49.51 -20.01 12.84
C SER A 7 -48.72 -20.43 11.59
N ILE A 8 -47.48 -20.91 11.75
CA ILE A 8 -46.61 -21.32 10.64
C ILE A 8 -47.12 -22.62 9.99
N THR A 9 -47.60 -23.59 10.77
CA THR A 9 -48.22 -24.82 10.23
C THR A 9 -49.54 -24.54 9.51
N SER A 10 -50.34 -23.59 10.00
CA SER A 10 -51.59 -23.17 9.34
C SER A 10 -51.34 -22.50 7.99
N ILE A 11 -50.39 -21.55 7.92
CA ILE A 11 -50.06 -20.83 6.66
C ILE A 11 -49.45 -21.77 5.61
N LYS A 12 -48.55 -22.68 6.02
CA LYS A 12 -47.95 -23.68 5.10
C LYS A 12 -49.02 -24.55 4.46
N THR A 13 -49.95 -25.05 5.28
CA THR A 13 -51.02 -25.94 4.83
C THR A 13 -52.01 -25.21 3.92
N ALA A 14 -52.37 -23.96 4.26
CA ALA A 14 -53.23 -23.12 3.43
C ALA A 14 -52.59 -22.81 2.07
N LEU A 15 -51.28 -22.55 2.02
CA LEU A 15 -50.57 -22.23 0.79
C LEU A 15 -50.40 -23.45 -0.12
N ILE A 16 -50.14 -24.63 0.47
CA ILE A 16 -50.15 -25.90 -0.27
C ILE A 16 -51.54 -26.16 -0.86
N ALA A 17 -52.61 -25.99 -0.08
CA ALA A 17 -53.98 -26.18 -0.57
C ALA A 17 -54.32 -25.21 -1.72
N LEU A 18 -53.97 -23.94 -1.58
CA LEU A 18 -54.19 -22.93 -2.62
C LEU A 18 -53.45 -23.26 -3.92
N ILE A 19 -52.15 -23.57 -3.85
CA ILE A 19 -51.36 -23.93 -5.03
C ILE A 19 -51.85 -25.24 -5.65
N THR A 20 -52.26 -26.21 -4.83
CA THR A 20 -52.86 -27.46 -5.32
C THR A 20 -54.11 -27.18 -6.14
N ILE A 21 -55.01 -26.30 -5.66
CA ILE A 21 -56.24 -25.91 -6.37
C ILE A 21 -55.88 -25.21 -7.68
N ILE A 22 -54.94 -24.27 -7.67
CA ILE A 22 -54.51 -23.54 -8.87
C ILE A 22 -53.92 -24.51 -9.91
N LEU A 23 -53.02 -25.41 -9.50
CA LEU A 23 -52.42 -26.41 -10.38
C LEU A 23 -53.45 -27.39 -10.91
N ALA A 24 -54.37 -27.86 -10.08
CA ALA A 24 -55.42 -28.78 -10.49
C ALA A 24 -56.37 -28.15 -11.51
N ILE A 25 -56.77 -26.89 -11.33
CA ILE A 25 -57.64 -26.16 -12.25
C ILE A 25 -56.94 -25.89 -13.59
N THR A 26 -55.70 -25.39 -13.55
CA THR A 26 -54.98 -25.02 -14.78
C THR A 26 -54.52 -26.21 -15.60
N SER A 27 -54.21 -27.34 -14.95
CA SER A 27 -53.79 -28.57 -15.64
C SER A 27 -54.95 -29.51 -15.98
N TRP A 28 -56.18 -29.21 -15.54
CA TRP A 28 -57.32 -30.13 -15.60
C TRP A 28 -57.53 -30.71 -17.00
N GLN A 29 -57.67 -29.86 -18.01
CA GLN A 29 -58.01 -30.29 -19.37
C GLN A 29 -56.89 -31.12 -20.02
N THR A 30 -55.64 -30.74 -19.78
CA THR A 30 -54.48 -31.43 -20.36
C THR A 30 -54.17 -32.73 -19.65
N ALA A 31 -54.28 -32.75 -18.32
CA ALA A 31 -54.00 -33.92 -17.50
C ALA A 31 -55.09 -34.98 -17.63
N ASP A 32 -56.36 -34.59 -17.73
CA ASP A 32 -57.49 -35.51 -17.92
C ASP A 32 -57.38 -36.26 -19.26
N ALA A 33 -57.14 -35.53 -20.37
CA ALA A 33 -56.92 -36.12 -21.68
C ALA A 33 -55.72 -37.08 -21.71
N PHE A 34 -54.61 -36.70 -21.05
CA PHE A 34 -53.43 -37.54 -20.94
C PHE A 34 -53.67 -38.81 -20.12
N ILE A 35 -54.30 -38.70 -18.95
CA ILE A 35 -54.57 -39.83 -18.04
C ILE A 35 -55.55 -40.82 -18.68
N ILE A 36 -56.58 -40.32 -19.36
CA ILE A 36 -57.53 -41.16 -20.11
C ILE A 36 -56.83 -41.87 -21.27
N SER A 37 -55.90 -41.21 -21.98
CA SER A 37 -55.10 -41.84 -23.05
C SER A 37 -54.20 -42.98 -22.56
N GLN A 38 -53.87 -43.00 -21.26
CA GLN A 38 -53.08 -44.05 -20.62
C GLN A 38 -53.95 -45.20 -20.08
N GLY A 39 -55.26 -45.19 -20.35
CA GLY A 39 -56.19 -46.27 -20.00
C GLY A 39 -56.74 -46.23 -18.56
N VAL A 40 -56.59 -45.11 -17.86
CA VAL A 40 -57.15 -44.93 -16.51
C VAL A 40 -58.65 -44.60 -16.61
N PRO A 41 -59.53 -45.26 -15.82
CA PRO A 41 -60.95 -44.94 -15.81
C PRO A 41 -61.22 -43.47 -15.43
N SER A 42 -62.16 -42.84 -16.12
CA SER A 42 -62.55 -41.44 -15.88
C SER A 42 -63.06 -41.17 -14.46
N THR A 43 -63.50 -42.21 -13.75
CA THR A 43 -63.89 -42.13 -12.33
C THR A 43 -62.71 -41.93 -11.38
N VAL A 44 -61.50 -42.31 -11.78
CA VAL A 44 -60.27 -42.24 -10.96
C VAL A 44 -59.35 -41.10 -11.39
N ALA A 45 -59.47 -40.62 -12.63
CA ALA A 45 -58.66 -39.53 -13.18
C ALA A 45 -58.62 -38.25 -12.30
N PRO A 46 -59.75 -37.76 -11.73
CA PRO A 46 -59.73 -36.63 -10.79
C PRO A 46 -58.81 -36.84 -9.58
N LEU A 47 -58.79 -38.04 -9.00
CA LEU A 47 -57.96 -38.35 -7.83
C LEU A 47 -56.46 -38.33 -8.19
N CYS A 48 -56.10 -38.82 -9.38
CA CYS A 48 -54.72 -38.76 -9.88
C CYS A 48 -54.26 -37.32 -10.13
N ILE A 49 -55.12 -36.47 -10.70
CA ILE A 49 -54.82 -35.05 -10.96
C ILE A 49 -54.63 -34.30 -9.64
N PHE A 50 -55.55 -34.45 -8.69
CA PHE A 50 -55.43 -33.81 -7.37
C PHE A 50 -54.23 -34.33 -6.58
N GLY A 51 -53.95 -35.63 -6.64
CA GLY A 51 -52.78 -36.23 -5.98
C GLY A 51 -51.45 -35.72 -6.55
N GLY A 52 -51.34 -35.63 -7.87
CA GLY A 52 -50.15 -35.09 -8.56
C GLY A 52 -49.96 -33.60 -8.30
N ALA A 53 -51.03 -32.81 -8.40
CA ALA A 53 -51.02 -31.37 -8.10
C ALA A 53 -50.62 -31.11 -6.64
N TYR A 54 -51.12 -31.91 -5.70
CA TYR A 54 -50.76 -31.81 -4.29
C TYR A 54 -49.28 -32.12 -4.04
N GLY A 55 -48.76 -33.18 -4.66
CA GLY A 55 -47.35 -33.54 -4.58
C GLY A 55 -46.43 -32.43 -5.09
N LEU A 56 -46.74 -31.87 -6.27
CA LEU A 56 -45.99 -30.74 -6.84
C LEU A 56 -46.09 -29.48 -5.97
N ALA A 57 -47.30 -29.15 -5.48
CA ALA A 57 -47.50 -28.02 -4.58
C ALA A 57 -46.67 -28.16 -3.30
N TYR A 58 -46.61 -29.37 -2.74
CA TYR A 58 -45.79 -29.66 -1.56
C TYR A 58 -44.30 -29.40 -1.80
N ILE A 59 -43.77 -29.85 -2.95
CA ILE A 59 -42.37 -29.63 -3.34
C ILE A 59 -42.08 -28.15 -3.54
N ILE A 60 -42.94 -27.42 -4.27
CA ILE A 60 -42.79 -25.99 -4.54
C ILE A 60 -42.77 -25.19 -3.23
N VAL A 61 -43.74 -25.42 -2.34
CA VAL A 61 -43.81 -24.71 -1.06
C VAL A 61 -42.63 -25.07 -0.16
N GLY A 62 -42.25 -26.35 -0.12
CA GLY A 62 -41.06 -26.80 0.60
C GLY A 62 -39.80 -26.09 0.13
N PHE A 63 -39.60 -26.00 -1.19
CA PHE A 63 -38.47 -25.33 -1.81
C PHE A 63 -38.46 -23.83 -1.52
N VAL A 64 -39.59 -23.13 -1.68
CA VAL A 64 -39.68 -21.68 -1.39
C VAL A 64 -39.37 -21.38 0.07
N MET A 65 -39.88 -22.19 1.00
CA MET A 65 -39.58 -22.02 2.44
C MET A 65 -38.12 -22.29 2.76
N TYR A 66 -37.52 -23.32 2.16
CA TYR A 66 -36.11 -23.63 2.29
C TYR A 66 -35.23 -22.48 1.76
N CYS A 67 -35.51 -22.02 0.54
CA CYS A 67 -34.82 -20.89 -0.09
C CYS A 67 -34.97 -19.59 0.72
N LYS A 68 -36.15 -19.33 1.31
CA LYS A 68 -36.35 -18.18 2.20
C LYS A 68 -35.46 -18.25 3.43
N GLY A 69 -35.34 -19.41 4.07
CA GLY A 69 -34.45 -19.60 5.23
C GLY A 69 -32.98 -19.36 4.87
N TYR A 70 -32.55 -19.91 3.73
CA TYR A 70 -31.19 -19.74 3.22
C TYR A 70 -30.91 -18.27 2.85
N PHE A 71 -31.83 -17.61 2.15
CA PHE A 71 -31.69 -16.22 1.73
C PHE A 71 -31.64 -15.25 2.92
N VAL A 72 -32.47 -15.47 3.95
CA VAL A 72 -32.44 -14.66 5.18
C VAL A 72 -31.11 -14.81 5.91
N LYS A 73 -30.59 -16.05 6.00
CA LYS A 73 -29.29 -16.30 6.60
C LYS A 73 -28.16 -15.61 5.81
N TRP A 74 -28.17 -15.78 4.50
CA TRP A 74 -27.20 -15.16 3.60
C TRP A 74 -27.24 -13.62 3.68
N CYS A 75 -28.41 -12.99 3.59
CA CYS A 75 -28.52 -11.53 3.74
C CYS A 75 -28.01 -11.03 5.10
N LYS A 76 -28.22 -11.79 6.17
CA LYS A 76 -27.72 -11.42 7.50
C LYS A 76 -26.19 -11.50 7.55
N GLU A 77 -25.60 -12.58 7.05
CA GLU A 77 -24.14 -12.76 6.98
C GLU A 77 -23.49 -11.68 6.10
N THR A 78 -24.06 -11.39 4.94
CA THR A 78 -23.55 -10.34 4.04
C THR A 78 -23.64 -8.97 4.70
N LYS A 79 -24.76 -8.63 5.35
CA LYS A 79 -24.92 -7.37 6.06
C LYS A 79 -23.92 -7.21 7.20
N GLU A 80 -23.73 -8.25 8.01
CA GLU A 80 -22.73 -8.24 9.08
C GLU A 80 -21.30 -8.09 8.54
N SER A 81 -20.97 -8.74 7.41
CA SER A 81 -19.67 -8.58 6.77
C SER A 81 -19.44 -7.16 6.25
N PHE A 82 -20.48 -6.55 5.69
CA PHE A 82 -20.42 -5.19 5.18
C PHE A 82 -20.25 -4.18 6.32
N GLU A 83 -21.03 -4.33 7.39
CA GLU A 83 -20.91 -3.48 8.59
C GLU A 83 -19.52 -3.60 9.24
N ARG A 84 -18.93 -4.80 9.28
CA ARG A 84 -17.55 -4.99 9.79
C ARG A 84 -16.52 -4.33 8.88
N THR A 85 -16.68 -4.43 7.56
CA THR A 85 -15.76 -3.83 6.59
C THR A 85 -15.83 -2.31 6.68
N ALA A 86 -17.03 -1.73 6.65
CA ALA A 86 -17.24 -0.29 6.80
C ALA A 86 -16.71 0.23 8.15
N LYS A 87 -16.89 -0.54 9.24
CA LYS A 87 -16.31 -0.18 10.54
C LYS A 87 -14.78 -0.18 10.49
N LYS A 88 -14.15 -1.21 9.89
CA LYS A 88 -12.70 -1.28 9.74
C LYS A 88 -12.16 -0.14 8.88
N GLU A 89 -12.83 0.19 7.79
CA GLU A 89 -12.49 1.35 6.95
C GLU A 89 -12.57 2.65 7.75
N SER A 90 -13.64 2.85 8.53
CA SER A 90 -13.75 4.04 9.38
C SER A 90 -12.66 4.13 10.45
N GLU A 91 -12.27 3.00 11.06
CA GLU A 91 -11.17 2.95 12.03
C GLU A 91 -9.82 3.25 11.37
N LEU A 92 -9.61 2.75 10.15
CA LEU A 92 -8.42 3.02 9.35
C LEU A 92 -8.33 4.50 8.96
N GLU A 93 -9.42 5.11 8.52
CA GLU A 93 -9.46 6.54 8.19
C GLU A 93 -9.14 7.42 9.40
N VAL A 94 -9.68 7.08 10.57
CA VAL A 94 -9.36 7.78 11.83
C VAL A 94 -7.89 7.63 12.17
N PHE A 95 -7.35 6.41 12.10
CA PHE A 95 -5.93 6.15 12.34
C PHE A 95 -5.03 6.93 11.38
N GLN A 96 -5.34 6.95 10.08
CA GLN A 96 -4.60 7.71 9.08
C GLN A 96 -4.67 9.22 9.34
N ALA A 97 -5.83 9.73 9.75
CA ALA A 97 -5.99 11.14 10.11
C ALA A 97 -5.16 11.53 11.34
N ASP A 98 -5.06 10.64 12.33
CA ASP A 98 -4.21 10.85 13.50
C ASP A 98 -2.72 10.76 13.13
N ALA A 99 -2.35 9.80 12.28
CA ALA A 99 -0.99 9.68 11.75
C ALA A 99 -0.56 10.93 10.98
N ARG A 100 -1.42 11.50 10.13
CA ARG A 100 -1.17 12.77 9.41
C ARG A 100 -0.81 13.92 10.35
N LYS A 101 -1.40 13.96 11.54
CA LYS A 101 -1.12 14.99 12.55
C LYS A 101 0.13 14.67 13.37
N ALA A 102 0.39 13.40 13.66
CA ALA A 102 1.47 12.98 14.53
C ALA A 102 2.83 12.91 13.83
N ILE A 103 2.87 12.44 12.58
CA ILE A 103 4.12 12.24 11.81
C ILE A 103 5.00 13.51 11.77
N PRO A 104 4.47 14.72 11.48
CA PRO A 104 5.28 15.94 11.46
C PRO A 104 5.96 16.30 12.79
N HIS A 105 5.53 15.69 13.90
CA HIS A 105 6.03 15.94 15.25
C HIS A 105 6.84 14.75 15.80
N LEU A 106 7.11 13.73 14.99
CA LEU A 106 7.99 12.64 15.39
C LEU A 106 9.42 13.15 15.60
N PRO A 107 10.18 12.50 16.51
CA PRO A 107 11.61 12.76 16.63
C PRO A 107 12.35 12.59 15.30
N SER A 108 13.36 13.42 15.03
CA SER A 108 14.13 13.40 13.78
C SER A 108 14.65 12.01 13.42
N ARG A 109 15.15 11.26 14.41
CA ARG A 109 15.64 9.90 14.19
C ARG A 109 14.57 8.92 13.70
N GLN A 110 13.32 9.10 14.14
CA GLN A 110 12.20 8.27 13.67
C GLN A 110 11.78 8.65 12.23
N ILE A 111 11.86 9.94 11.87
CA ILE A 111 11.66 10.37 10.49
C ILE A 111 12.75 9.82 9.57
N GLU A 112 14.02 9.86 10.00
CA GLU A 112 15.13 9.25 9.26
C GLU A 112 14.89 7.75 9.02
N ILE A 113 14.47 7.00 10.04
CA ILE A 113 14.12 5.58 9.89
C ILE A 113 12.97 5.38 8.89
N LEU A 114 11.92 6.20 8.95
CA LEU A 114 10.81 6.12 8.00
C LEU A 114 11.25 6.46 6.56
N MET A 115 12.23 7.34 6.41
CA MET A 115 12.81 7.68 5.12
C MET A 115 13.68 6.53 4.59
N GLU A 116 14.55 5.94 5.43
CA GLU A 116 15.34 4.75 5.10
C GLU A 116 14.43 3.59 4.65
N LEU A 117 13.34 3.32 5.37
CA LEU A 117 12.33 2.29 5.04
C LEU A 117 11.43 2.64 3.84
N HIS A 118 11.42 3.88 3.39
CA HIS A 118 10.67 4.30 2.20
C HIS A 118 11.54 4.16 0.95
N GLU A 119 12.84 4.44 1.06
CA GLU A 119 13.82 4.24 -0.01
C GLU A 119 14.15 2.76 -0.22
N GLU A 120 14.31 2.00 0.87
CA GLU A 120 14.59 0.57 0.84
C GLU A 120 13.34 -0.22 1.24
N GLU A 121 12.96 -1.23 0.46
CA GLU A 121 11.78 -2.05 0.73
C GLU A 121 11.81 -2.65 2.15
N HIS A 122 13.01 -3.02 2.61
CA HIS A 122 13.25 -3.65 3.91
C HIS A 122 14.58 -3.19 4.52
N VAL A 123 14.55 -2.65 5.74
CA VAL A 123 15.77 -2.23 6.45
C VAL A 123 15.98 -3.08 7.71
N GLN A 124 17.23 -3.49 7.94
CA GLN A 124 17.62 -4.23 9.12
C GLN A 124 17.86 -3.30 10.31
N TYR A 125 17.15 -3.54 11.41
CA TYR A 125 17.43 -2.87 12.68
C TYR A 125 17.47 -3.85 13.85
N HIS A 126 18.22 -3.44 14.87
CA HIS A 126 18.23 -4.12 16.15
C HIS A 126 16.88 -4.00 16.85
N ARG A 127 16.33 -5.13 17.32
CA ARG A 127 15.01 -5.27 17.95
C ARG A 127 14.79 -4.29 19.11
N TYR A 128 15.83 -4.06 19.90
CA TYR A 128 15.78 -3.19 21.08
C TYR A 128 16.09 -1.72 20.79
N ASN A 129 16.18 -1.34 19.52
CA ASN A 129 16.26 0.07 19.15
C ASN A 129 14.98 0.79 19.64
N LYS A 130 15.17 1.86 20.42
CA LYS A 130 14.07 2.61 21.04
C LYS A 130 13.15 3.26 20.01
N ASP A 131 13.71 3.79 18.93
CA ASP A 131 12.95 4.47 17.87
C ASP A 131 12.11 3.48 17.07
N ILE A 132 12.68 2.32 16.73
CA ILE A 132 11.95 1.20 16.13
C ILE A 132 10.83 0.71 17.06
N SER A 133 11.13 0.53 18.34
CA SER A 133 10.14 0.11 19.34
C SER A 133 8.98 1.10 19.45
N ASN A 134 9.24 2.39 19.30
CA ASN A 134 8.19 3.42 19.32
C ASN A 134 7.35 3.38 18.03
N LEU A 135 7.99 3.29 16.86
CA LEU A 135 7.29 3.19 15.58
C LEU A 135 6.43 1.93 15.48
N LEU A 136 6.88 0.80 16.05
CA LEU A 136 6.09 -0.43 16.18
C LEU A 136 4.86 -0.21 17.08
N LYS A 137 5.02 0.46 18.23
CA LYS A 137 3.90 0.77 19.13
C LYS A 137 2.86 1.69 18.50
N LEU A 138 3.30 2.56 17.59
CA LEU A 138 2.42 3.44 16.81
C LEU A 138 1.78 2.73 15.60
N ASN A 139 2.13 1.47 15.34
CA ASN A 139 1.74 0.70 14.14
C ASN A 139 2.17 1.36 12.82
N TYR A 140 3.25 2.17 12.84
CA TYR A 140 3.75 2.80 11.62
C TYR A 140 4.67 1.88 10.82
N ILE A 141 5.32 0.95 11.51
CA ILE A 141 6.15 -0.09 10.91
C ILE A 141 5.74 -1.45 11.47
N TYR A 142 6.15 -2.52 10.79
CA TYR A 142 5.98 -3.90 11.25
C TYR A 142 7.25 -4.71 10.98
N ALA A 143 7.44 -5.77 11.78
CA ALA A 143 8.55 -6.70 11.59
C ALA A 143 8.15 -7.76 10.56
N LEU A 144 8.98 -7.96 9.54
CA LEU A 144 8.77 -8.92 8.47
C LEU A 144 9.39 -10.27 8.78
N SER A 145 10.68 -10.27 9.08
CA SER A 145 11.45 -11.49 9.28
C SER A 145 12.58 -11.27 10.28
N PHE A 146 12.98 -12.38 10.88
CA PHE A 146 14.10 -12.47 11.79
C PHE A 146 15.39 -12.71 10.99
N VAL A 147 16.39 -11.86 11.20
CA VAL A 147 17.71 -12.02 10.56
C VAL A 147 18.65 -12.79 11.47
N ASN A 148 18.73 -12.36 12.73
CA ASN A 148 19.52 -13.00 13.79
C ASN A 148 18.87 -12.73 15.15
N GLU A 149 19.42 -13.28 16.24
CA GLU A 149 18.87 -13.16 17.62
C GLU A 149 18.51 -11.75 18.07
N ARG A 150 19.11 -10.74 17.44
CA ARG A 150 19.01 -9.34 17.83
C ARG A 150 18.40 -8.44 16.77
N ASP A 151 18.35 -8.87 15.51
CA ASP A 151 17.99 -8.02 14.37
C ASP A 151 16.83 -8.58 13.55
N TYR A 152 16.00 -7.66 13.06
CA TYR A 152 14.82 -7.94 12.25
C TYR A 152 14.81 -7.04 11.02
N LEU A 153 14.19 -7.53 9.95
CA LEU A 153 13.79 -6.68 8.82
C LEU A 153 12.46 -6.01 9.16
N PHE A 154 12.41 -4.71 8.90
CA PHE A 154 11.21 -3.89 9.10
C PHE A 154 10.73 -3.30 7.77
N ALA A 155 9.44 -3.00 7.71
CA ALA A 155 8.81 -2.25 6.63
C ALA A 155 7.74 -1.31 7.18
N ILE A 156 7.39 -0.28 6.40
CA ILE A 156 6.29 0.64 6.70
C ILE A 156 4.96 -0.11 6.59
N SER A 157 4.08 0.07 7.57
CA SER A 157 2.76 -0.55 7.56
C SER A 157 1.94 -0.09 6.33
N PRO A 158 1.31 -1.01 5.57
CA PRO A 158 0.47 -0.64 4.43
C PRO A 158 -0.64 0.35 4.79
N ASP A 159 -1.13 0.27 6.02
CA ASP A 159 -2.21 1.11 6.55
C ASP A 159 -1.81 2.60 6.69
N VAL A 160 -0.51 2.90 6.82
CA VAL A 160 0.02 4.26 6.97
C VAL A 160 0.93 4.70 5.81
N PHE A 161 1.25 3.78 4.88
CA PHE A 161 2.25 4.01 3.84
C PHE A 161 1.99 5.29 3.04
N GLU A 162 0.76 5.47 2.54
CA GLU A 162 0.35 6.67 1.78
C GLU A 162 0.51 7.96 2.57
N VAL A 163 0.31 7.91 3.90
CA VAL A 163 0.48 9.07 4.77
C VAL A 163 1.96 9.43 4.92
N VAL A 164 2.80 8.41 5.14
CA VAL A 164 4.26 8.59 5.25
C VAL A 164 4.83 9.08 3.92
N ASP A 165 4.47 8.44 2.81
CA ASP A 165 4.88 8.82 1.45
C ASP A 165 4.52 10.27 1.13
N SER A 166 3.27 10.68 1.38
CA SER A 166 2.83 12.06 1.16
C SER A 166 3.60 13.07 1.99
N TYR A 167 3.89 12.74 3.26
CA TYR A 167 4.68 13.61 4.14
C TYR A 167 6.14 13.73 3.66
N LEU A 168 6.79 12.61 3.37
CA LEU A 168 8.19 12.58 2.93
C LEU A 168 8.37 13.30 1.58
N LYS A 169 7.46 13.10 0.62
CA LYS A 169 7.45 13.83 -0.66
C LYS A 169 7.33 15.34 -0.45
N LYS A 170 6.46 15.77 0.46
CA LYS A 170 6.33 17.20 0.80
C LYS A 170 7.59 17.75 1.45
N GLN A 171 8.19 17.02 2.39
CA GLN A 171 9.46 17.41 3.01
C GLN A 171 10.58 17.52 1.97
N ARG A 172 10.64 16.56 1.03
CA ARG A 172 11.60 16.57 -0.07
C ARG A 172 11.41 17.79 -0.97
N GLU A 173 10.17 18.09 -1.35
CA GLU A 173 9.87 19.28 -2.16
C GLU A 173 10.26 20.58 -1.43
N ASP A 174 9.86 20.74 -0.17
CA ASP A 174 10.20 21.91 0.64
C ASP A 174 11.73 22.06 0.81
N LEU A 175 12.45 20.95 0.97
CA LEU A 175 13.91 20.93 1.03
C LEU A 175 14.53 21.41 -0.27
N LEU A 176 14.07 20.89 -1.42
CA LEU A 176 14.62 21.26 -2.72
C LEU A 176 14.33 22.72 -3.08
N VAL A 177 13.15 23.25 -2.73
CA VAL A 177 12.83 24.67 -2.89
C VAL A 177 13.80 25.52 -2.08
N LYS A 178 13.96 25.25 -0.78
CA LYS A 178 14.90 25.99 0.09
C LYS A 178 16.34 25.86 -0.37
N PHE A 179 16.72 24.68 -0.86
CA PHE A 179 18.04 24.45 -1.42
C PHE A 179 18.29 25.34 -2.63
N CYS A 180 17.37 25.38 -3.60
CA CYS A 180 17.48 26.20 -4.80
C CYS A 180 17.50 27.70 -4.46
N GLU A 181 16.62 28.17 -3.58
CA GLU A 181 16.59 29.57 -3.12
C GLU A 181 17.85 29.98 -2.35
N GLY A 182 18.48 29.02 -1.67
CA GLY A 182 19.65 29.21 -0.82
C GLY A 182 21.00 28.93 -1.48
N LEU A 183 21.07 28.75 -2.81
CA LEU A 183 22.33 28.47 -3.50
C LEU A 183 23.32 29.64 -3.37
N SER A 184 24.47 29.36 -2.78
CA SER A 184 25.59 30.30 -2.77
C SER A 184 26.37 30.26 -4.08
N HIS A 185 27.27 31.23 -4.27
CA HIS A 185 28.17 31.24 -5.43
C HIS A 185 29.00 29.96 -5.56
N LYS A 186 29.42 29.37 -4.43
CA LYS A 186 30.21 28.13 -4.38
C LYS A 186 29.38 26.91 -4.75
N ASP A 187 28.11 26.89 -4.34
CA ASP A 187 27.18 25.82 -4.70
C ASP A 187 26.93 25.82 -6.21
N ILE A 188 26.75 27.01 -6.79
CA ILE A 188 26.62 27.18 -8.25
C ILE A 188 27.91 26.78 -8.97
N GLU A 189 29.08 27.14 -8.46
CA GLU A 189 30.37 26.74 -9.02
C GLU A 189 30.54 25.22 -9.00
N PHE A 190 30.23 24.56 -7.88
CA PHE A 190 30.26 23.10 -7.78
C PHE A 190 29.31 22.45 -8.79
N LEU A 191 28.04 22.88 -8.84
CA LEU A 191 27.05 22.34 -9.78
C LEU A 191 27.47 22.53 -11.24
N ARG A 192 28.08 23.67 -11.58
CA ARG A 192 28.62 23.91 -12.93
C ARG A 192 29.74 22.94 -13.30
N ILE A 193 30.66 22.69 -12.36
CA ILE A 193 31.75 21.71 -12.54
C ILE A 193 31.16 20.30 -12.68
N PHE A 194 30.19 19.96 -11.83
CA PHE A 194 29.52 18.66 -11.82
C PHE A 194 28.78 18.40 -13.14
N PHE A 195 28.08 19.39 -13.67
CA PHE A 195 27.33 19.26 -14.92
C PHE A 195 28.17 19.44 -16.19
N ASP A 196 29.46 19.74 -16.09
CA ASP A 196 30.31 19.95 -17.27
C ASP A 196 30.49 18.63 -18.05
N GLU A 197 30.61 18.72 -19.39
CA GLU A 197 30.89 17.57 -20.27
C GLU A 197 32.26 16.95 -19.95
N LYS A 198 33.21 17.79 -19.54
CA LYS A 198 34.51 17.36 -19.03
C LYS A 198 34.79 18.06 -17.72
N ILE A 199 34.70 17.32 -16.61
CA ILE A 199 34.95 17.84 -15.26
C ILE A 199 36.35 18.48 -15.22
N PRO A 200 36.48 19.80 -15.00
CA PRO A 200 37.77 20.47 -15.07
C PRO A 200 38.62 20.32 -13.81
N PHE A 201 38.03 19.91 -12.68
CA PHE A 201 38.69 19.81 -11.38
C PHE A 201 38.20 18.60 -10.57
N GLY A 202 39.11 17.95 -9.85
CA GLY A 202 38.79 16.88 -8.90
C GLY A 202 38.51 15.52 -9.53
N ALA A 203 38.59 15.38 -10.87
CA ALA A 203 38.53 14.08 -11.57
C ALA A 203 39.95 13.59 -11.93
N PRO A 204 40.15 12.30 -12.26
CA PRO A 204 41.45 11.78 -12.70
C PRO A 204 42.06 12.63 -13.82
N ASP A 205 43.38 12.87 -13.75
CA ASP A 205 44.14 13.72 -14.69
C ASP A 205 43.73 15.20 -14.75
N THR A 206 42.98 15.71 -13.76
CA THR A 206 42.59 17.11 -13.67
C THR A 206 43.28 17.85 -12.52
N LYS A 207 43.04 19.16 -12.43
CA LYS A 207 43.58 19.97 -11.33
C LYS A 207 42.77 19.72 -10.06
N MET A 208 43.41 20.02 -8.92
CA MET A 208 42.77 19.97 -7.61
C MET A 208 41.55 20.88 -7.54
N MET A 209 40.45 20.38 -6.98
CA MET A 209 39.24 21.16 -6.72
C MET A 209 39.47 22.11 -5.55
N GLN A 210 38.98 23.34 -5.66
CA GLN A 210 39.05 24.29 -4.56
C GLN A 210 38.30 23.74 -3.34
N ALA A 211 38.95 23.77 -2.17
CA ALA A 211 38.39 23.19 -0.94
C ALA A 211 37.00 23.74 -0.56
N LEU A 212 36.74 25.02 -0.85
CA LEU A 212 35.45 25.65 -0.57
C LEU A 212 34.34 25.19 -1.53
N VAL A 213 34.71 24.82 -2.75
CA VAL A 213 33.78 24.27 -3.76
C VAL A 213 33.51 22.80 -3.43
N TRP A 214 34.53 22.04 -3.04
CA TRP A 214 34.36 20.67 -2.55
C TRP A 214 33.43 20.60 -1.33
N ARG A 215 33.64 21.48 -0.33
CA ARG A 215 32.75 21.58 0.84
C ARG A 215 31.28 21.84 0.48
N SER A 216 31.02 22.57 -0.59
CA SER A 216 29.64 22.73 -1.10
C SER A 216 29.07 21.41 -1.58
N GLY A 217 29.87 20.58 -2.27
CA GLY A 217 29.50 19.21 -2.63
C GLY A 217 29.22 18.33 -1.40
N GLU A 218 30.07 18.39 -0.37
CA GLU A 218 29.86 17.66 0.90
C GLU A 218 28.54 18.08 1.59
N GLU A 219 28.24 19.37 1.60
CA GLU A 219 26.97 19.86 2.14
C GLU A 219 25.76 19.43 1.30
N MET A 220 25.91 19.31 -0.03
CA MET A 220 24.86 18.76 -0.91
C MET A 220 24.62 17.28 -0.64
N ILE A 221 25.67 16.49 -0.35
CA ILE A 221 25.54 15.10 0.09
C ILE A 221 24.78 15.06 1.42
N ARG A 222 25.17 15.87 2.39
CA ARG A 222 24.51 15.94 3.72
C ARG A 222 23.04 16.34 3.62
N LYS A 223 22.68 17.18 2.65
CA LYS A 223 21.29 17.60 2.38
C LYS A 223 20.51 16.57 1.54
N GLY A 224 21.12 15.47 1.11
CA GLY A 224 20.50 14.46 0.26
C GLY A 224 20.21 14.96 -1.17
N VAL A 225 20.90 16.02 -1.61
CA VAL A 225 20.85 16.53 -2.99
C VAL A 225 21.71 15.64 -3.89
N LEU A 226 22.85 15.21 -3.36
CA LEU A 226 23.73 14.21 -3.96
C LEU A 226 23.73 12.95 -3.10
N LYS A 227 23.92 11.79 -3.74
CA LYS A 227 24.30 10.54 -3.09
C LYS A 227 25.77 10.29 -3.38
N SER A 228 26.50 9.79 -2.39
CA SER A 228 27.88 9.33 -2.57
C SER A 228 27.92 7.81 -2.42
N HIS A 229 28.47 7.14 -3.41
CA HIS A 229 28.73 5.70 -3.34
C HIS A 229 30.24 5.49 -3.26
N ASP A 230 30.67 4.80 -2.21
CA ASP A 230 32.00 4.18 -2.22
C ASP A 230 31.88 2.88 -3.03
N ASP A 231 32.63 2.77 -4.12
CA ASP A 231 32.68 1.55 -4.91
C ASP A 231 33.37 0.43 -4.10
N LYS A 232 32.56 -0.27 -3.30
CA LYS A 232 33.01 -1.40 -2.45
C LYS A 232 33.52 -2.61 -3.28
N GLY A 233 33.53 -2.52 -4.61
CA GLY A 233 33.99 -3.59 -5.52
C GLY A 233 35.51 -3.66 -5.74
N SER A 234 36.28 -2.61 -5.46
CA SER A 234 37.71 -2.57 -5.79
C SER A 234 38.61 -2.66 -4.55
N HIS A 235 39.11 -3.86 -4.26
CA HIS A 235 40.13 -4.10 -3.22
C HIS A 235 41.53 -3.54 -3.55
N ARG A 236 41.65 -2.49 -4.38
CA ARG A 236 42.93 -1.82 -4.66
C ARG A 236 42.71 -0.31 -4.79
N HIS A 237 43.02 0.39 -3.70
CA HIS A 237 43.10 1.85 -3.57
C HIS A 237 41.75 2.57 -3.73
N GLU A 238 41.09 2.83 -2.58
CA GLU A 238 39.95 3.75 -2.43
C GLU A 238 40.40 5.20 -2.71
N THR A 239 40.67 5.52 -3.97
CA THR A 239 41.00 6.90 -4.38
C THR A 239 39.84 7.61 -5.05
N HIS A 240 38.74 6.91 -5.35
CA HIS A 240 37.63 7.47 -6.15
C HIS A 240 36.32 7.50 -5.37
N ILE A 241 35.57 8.59 -5.53
CA ILE A 241 34.26 8.83 -4.95
C ILE A 241 33.29 9.03 -6.11
N VAL A 242 32.23 8.24 -6.17
CA VAL A 242 31.16 8.42 -7.15
C VAL A 242 30.06 9.25 -6.52
N LEU A 243 29.75 10.39 -7.14
CA LEU A 243 28.65 11.27 -6.75
C LEU A 243 27.52 11.16 -7.76
N GLU A 244 26.32 10.89 -7.27
CA GLU A 244 25.10 10.78 -8.06
C GLU A 244 24.14 11.91 -7.67
N LEU A 245 23.57 12.60 -8.65
CA LEU A 245 22.50 13.57 -8.42
C LEU A 245 21.17 12.83 -8.23
N VAL A 246 20.45 13.15 -7.15
CA VAL A 246 19.13 12.57 -6.95
C VAL A 246 18.17 13.09 -8.02
N ALA A 247 17.48 12.20 -8.72
CA ALA A 247 16.74 12.48 -9.96
C ALA A 247 15.75 13.66 -9.90
N ASP A 248 15.08 13.89 -8.77
CA ASP A 248 14.13 15.00 -8.59
C ASP A 248 14.82 16.38 -8.45
N THR A 249 16.11 16.38 -8.11
CA THR A 249 16.92 17.59 -7.89
C THR A 249 17.18 18.33 -9.20
N GLU A 250 17.55 17.61 -10.27
CA GLU A 250 17.86 18.23 -11.56
C GLU A 250 16.68 19.04 -12.06
N LYS A 251 15.50 18.42 -12.06
CA LYS A 251 14.26 19.07 -12.49
C LYS A 251 14.00 20.35 -11.70
N LYS A 252 14.21 20.33 -10.37
CA LYS A 252 13.99 21.52 -9.55
C LYS A 252 15.02 22.62 -9.79
N LEU A 253 16.29 22.26 -10.02
CA LEU A 253 17.36 23.19 -10.41
C LEU A 253 17.08 23.85 -11.77
N GLN A 254 16.57 23.10 -12.74
CA GLN A 254 16.15 23.65 -14.04
C GLN A 254 14.97 24.61 -13.87
N GLU A 255 13.93 24.21 -13.12
CA GLU A 255 12.72 25.01 -12.90
C GLU A 255 12.98 26.33 -12.17
N LEU A 256 13.78 26.32 -11.11
CA LEU A 256 13.93 27.47 -10.21
C LEU A 256 15.17 28.31 -10.46
N GLN A 257 16.22 27.72 -11.03
CA GLN A 257 17.52 28.37 -11.19
C GLN A 257 17.99 28.43 -12.65
N GLY A 258 17.22 27.86 -13.59
CA GLY A 258 17.50 27.94 -15.01
C GLY A 258 18.77 27.21 -15.43
N PHE A 259 19.20 26.19 -14.68
CA PHE A 259 20.25 25.29 -15.14
C PHE A 259 19.82 24.64 -16.46
N GLY A 260 20.76 24.48 -17.39
CA GLY A 260 20.52 23.74 -18.63
C GLY A 260 20.36 22.24 -18.37
N SER A 261 20.08 21.46 -19.42
CA SER A 261 20.14 20.00 -19.34
C SER A 261 21.52 19.56 -18.84
N SER A 262 21.56 18.71 -17.81
CA SER A 262 22.81 18.16 -17.32
C SER A 262 23.46 17.26 -18.38
N TYR A 263 24.79 17.31 -18.50
CA TYR A 263 25.52 16.35 -19.33
C TYR A 263 25.65 14.98 -18.66
N ARG A 264 25.48 14.92 -17.33
CA ARG A 264 25.64 13.72 -16.50
C ARG A 264 24.76 13.76 -15.25
N GLN A 265 24.39 12.58 -14.77
CA GLN A 265 23.77 12.36 -13.46
C GLN A 265 24.77 11.86 -12.42
N GLU A 266 25.91 11.34 -12.86
CA GLU A 266 26.95 10.76 -12.01
C GLU A 266 28.32 11.32 -12.38
N ALA A 267 29.14 11.58 -11.37
CA ALA A 267 30.50 12.08 -11.51
C ALA A 267 31.45 11.27 -10.60
N GLU A 268 32.51 10.73 -11.20
CA GLU A 268 33.61 10.13 -10.45
C GLU A 268 34.67 11.19 -10.16
N LEU A 269 34.99 11.37 -8.89
CA LEU A 269 36.00 12.29 -8.41
C LEU A 269 37.13 11.51 -7.73
N ASP A 270 38.35 12.00 -7.87
CA ASP A 270 39.54 11.47 -7.21
C ASP A 270 39.74 12.19 -5.86
N SER A 271 39.54 11.46 -4.76
CA SER A 271 39.73 11.93 -3.38
C SER A 271 41.08 12.60 -3.12
N SER A 272 42.16 12.21 -3.83
CA SER A 272 43.48 12.86 -3.69
C SER A 272 43.50 14.28 -4.27
N LEU A 273 42.55 14.60 -5.15
CA LEU A 273 42.37 15.90 -5.79
C LEU A 273 41.26 16.73 -5.14
N LEU A 274 40.64 16.20 -4.08
CA LEU A 274 39.65 16.88 -3.24
C LEU A 274 40.33 17.21 -1.91
N MET A 275 40.82 18.44 -1.73
CA MET A 275 41.58 18.77 -0.51
C MET A 275 40.80 18.47 0.77
N VAL A 276 41.27 17.49 1.54
CA VAL A 276 40.88 17.30 2.93
C VAL A 276 41.52 18.43 3.73
N GLY A 277 40.72 19.38 4.18
CA GLY A 277 41.09 20.28 5.26
C GLY A 277 41.21 19.51 6.58
N GLY A 278 42.18 18.61 6.68
CA GLY A 278 42.56 17.86 7.86
C GLY A 278 43.77 18.52 8.50
N ILE A 279 43.58 18.97 9.73
CA ILE A 279 44.63 19.42 10.63
C ILE A 279 45.73 18.35 10.67
N ASN A 280 46.96 18.74 10.31
CA ASN A 280 48.16 18.00 10.68
C ASN A 280 48.21 17.89 12.20
N HIS A 281 47.66 16.83 12.78
CA HIS A 281 48.27 16.29 13.98
C HIS A 281 49.51 15.54 13.51
N GLY A 282 50.62 16.27 13.46
CA GLY A 282 51.94 15.65 13.43
C GLY A 282 52.08 14.65 14.58
N PRO A 283 53.07 13.75 14.51
CA PRO A 283 53.23 12.71 15.52
C PRO A 283 53.39 13.35 16.90
N SER A 284 52.47 13.04 17.81
CA SER A 284 52.61 13.24 19.25
C SER A 284 52.76 11.87 19.91
#